data_AF-A0A0Q5MMG2-F1
#
_entry.id   AF-A0A0Q5MMG2-F1
#
_cell.length_a   1.000
_cell.length_b   1.000
_cell.length_c   1.000
_cell.angle_alpha   90.00
_cell.angle_beta   90.00
_cell.angle_gamma   90.00
#
_symmetry.space_group_name_H-M   'P 1'
#
loop_
_entity.id
_entity.type
_entity.pdbx_description
1 polymer ?
#
loop_
_entity_poly.entity_id
_entity_poly.type
_entity_poly.pdbx_seq_one_letter_code
_entity_poly.pdbx_strand_id
1 'polypeptide(L)'
;MTDDSTPETSFADRLRGQIGSKAIDPVIRAVRTEIGAARDEITGRARDARTGIVLVVVGAVLALVTTTLIAAAGVVALALVLPLWSATLVVFAVFAVVTALVLAAGLRGLKRGVPPVPRDTVRDLTRRD
;
A
#
# COMPACT_ATOMS: atom_id res chain seq x y z
N MET A 1 -27.93 67.71 -27.38
CA MET A 1 -27.25 66.98 -26.28
C MET A 1 -27.99 65.65 -26.10
N THR A 2 -27.73 64.70 -26.99
CA THR A 2 -28.37 63.37 -26.98
C THR A 2 -27.33 62.37 -26.51
N ASP A 3 -27.51 61.87 -25.29
CA ASP A 3 -26.73 60.79 -24.73
C ASP A 3 -27.51 59.50 -24.97
N ASP A 4 -27.06 58.68 -25.92
CA ASP A 4 -27.63 57.38 -26.27
C ASP A 4 -26.78 56.30 -25.60
N SER A 5 -27.21 55.87 -24.41
CA SER A 5 -26.52 54.87 -23.61
C SER A 5 -26.89 53.46 -24.10
N THR A 6 -26.06 52.88 -24.96
CA THR A 6 -26.23 51.53 -25.54
C THR A 6 -26.34 50.43 -24.45
N PRO A 7 -27.50 49.76 -24.29
CA PRO A 7 -27.71 48.68 -23.31
C PRO A 7 -27.05 47.33 -23.66
N GLU A 8 -26.55 47.20 -24.90
CA GLU A 8 -26.09 45.96 -25.52
C GLU A 8 -24.85 45.33 -24.84
N THR A 9 -23.97 46.15 -24.26
CA THR A 9 -22.72 45.69 -23.63
C THR A 9 -22.96 44.93 -22.31
N SER A 10 -24.03 45.22 -21.58
CA SER A 10 -24.34 44.58 -20.28
C SER A 10 -24.95 43.17 -20.41
N PHE A 11 -25.73 42.93 -21.47
CA PHE A 11 -26.36 41.62 -21.70
C PHE A 11 -25.37 40.58 -22.21
N ALA A 12 -24.48 40.98 -23.13
CA ALA A 12 -23.40 40.13 -23.63
C ALA A 12 -22.45 39.69 -22.50
N ASP A 13 -22.12 40.58 -21.57
CA ASP A 13 -21.28 40.23 -20.41
C ASP A 13 -21.99 39.32 -19.41
N ARG A 14 -23.30 39.48 -19.19
CA ARG A 14 -24.10 38.55 -18.39
C ARG A 14 -24.20 37.17 -19.02
N LEU A 15 -24.40 37.10 -20.34
CA LEU A 15 -24.44 35.84 -21.08
C LEU A 15 -23.07 35.15 -21.09
N ARG A 16 -21.98 35.89 -21.29
CA ARG A 16 -20.61 35.36 -21.19
C ARG A 16 -20.34 34.78 -19.80
N GLY A 17 -20.74 35.49 -18.74
CA GLY A 17 -20.63 35.00 -17.36
C GLY A 17 -21.50 33.77 -17.09
N GLN A 18 -22.73 33.72 -17.62
CA GLN A 18 -23.64 32.58 -17.41
C GLN A 18 -23.24 31.33 -18.20
N ILE A 19 -22.75 31.46 -19.44
CA ILE A 19 -22.28 30.32 -20.24
C ILE A 19 -20.98 29.77 -19.65
N GLY A 20 -20.06 30.65 -19.22
CA GLY A 20 -18.83 30.23 -18.53
C GLY A 20 -19.13 29.48 -17.24
N SER A 21 -20.00 30.02 -16.38
CA SER A 21 -20.30 29.42 -15.07
C SER A 21 -21.12 28.12 -15.17
N LYS A 22 -22.15 28.04 -16.01
CA LYS A 22 -23.00 26.84 -16.11
C LYS A 22 -22.34 25.65 -16.79
N ALA A 23 -21.37 25.87 -17.69
CA ALA A 23 -20.67 24.78 -18.38
C ALA A 23 -19.51 24.20 -17.55
N ILE A 24 -18.88 25.02 -16.70
CA ILE A 24 -17.73 24.62 -15.89
C ILE A 24 -18.15 23.93 -14.58
N ASP A 25 -19.26 24.36 -13.97
CA ASP A 25 -19.76 23.80 -12.70
C ASP A 25 -19.99 22.27 -12.71
N PRO A 26 -20.59 21.66 -13.75
CA PRO A 26 -20.80 20.20 -13.81
C PRO A 26 -19.48 19.44 -13.90
N VAL A 27 -18.50 19.98 -14.64
CA VAL A 27 -17.17 19.37 -14.81
C VAL A 27 -16.42 19.41 -13.49
N ILE A 28 -16.43 20.55 -12.79
CA ILE A 28 -15.83 20.68 -11.46
C ILE A 28 -16.50 19.71 -10.47
N ARG A 29 -17.82 19.55 -10.54
CA ARG A 29 -18.57 18.64 -9.68
C ARG A 29 -18.23 17.18 -9.96
N ALA A 30 -18.15 16.78 -11.22
CA ALA A 30 -17.77 15.42 -11.63
C ALA A 30 -16.36 15.07 -11.14
N VAL A 31 -15.39 15.95 -11.37
CA VAL A 31 -14.01 15.77 -10.90
C VAL A 31 -13.97 15.66 -9.37
N ARG A 32 -14.71 16.50 -8.64
CA ARG A 32 -14.74 16.44 -7.17
C ARG A 32 -15.39 15.15 -6.65
N THR A 33 -16.42 14.65 -7.32
CA THR A 33 -17.07 13.37 -6.98
C THR A 33 -16.13 12.19 -7.24
N GLU A 34 -15.45 12.16 -8.39
CA GLU A 34 -14.49 11.11 -8.73
C GLU A 34 -13.33 11.07 -7.72
N ILE A 35 -12.79 12.25 -7.36
CA ILE A 35 -11.75 12.38 -6.33
C ILE A 35 -12.26 11.90 -4.97
N GLY A 36 -13.53 12.17 -4.63
CA GLY A 36 -14.16 11.68 -3.40
C GLY A 36 -14.24 10.16 -3.37
N ALA A 37 -14.77 9.55 -4.43
CA ALA A 37 -14.88 8.09 -4.54
C ALA A 37 -13.50 7.41 -4.50
N ALA A 38 -12.52 7.94 -5.25
CA ALA A 38 -11.15 7.44 -5.22
C ALA A 38 -10.53 7.58 -3.82
N ARG A 39 -10.77 8.69 -3.11
CA ARG A 39 -10.30 8.88 -1.74
C ARG A 39 -10.91 7.85 -0.80
N ASP A 40 -12.20 7.60 -0.87
CA ASP A 40 -12.87 6.63 0.01
C ASP A 40 -12.37 5.20 -0.24
N GLU A 41 -12.19 4.82 -1.50
CA GLU A 41 -11.64 3.51 -1.88
C GLU A 41 -10.18 3.34 -1.41
N ILE A 42 -9.33 4.36 -1.62
CA ILE A 42 -7.94 4.36 -1.14
C ILE A 42 -7.90 4.26 0.39
N THR A 43 -8.77 4.98 1.09
CA THR A 43 -8.82 5.00 2.56
C THR A 43 -9.34 3.68 3.12
N GLY A 44 -10.31 3.05 2.45
CA GLY A 44 -10.79 1.70 2.75
C GLY A 44 -9.67 0.66 2.60
N ARG A 45 -9.01 0.62 1.43
CA ARG A 45 -7.87 -0.28 1.21
C ARG A 45 -6.71 -0.04 2.18
N ALA A 46 -6.44 1.22 2.52
CA ALA A 46 -5.38 1.56 3.48
C ALA A 46 -5.71 1.07 4.89
N ARG A 47 -6.98 1.11 5.32
CA ARG A 47 -7.39 0.58 6.63
C ARG A 47 -7.18 -0.93 6.74
N ASP A 48 -7.58 -1.67 5.71
CA ASP A 48 -7.44 -3.13 5.70
C ASP A 48 -5.97 -3.55 5.63
N ALA A 49 -5.17 -2.87 4.79
CA ALA A 49 -3.73 -3.08 4.70
C ALA A 49 -3.01 -2.75 6.02
N ARG A 50 -3.47 -1.75 6.77
CA ARG A 50 -2.85 -1.33 8.04
C ARG A 50 -2.88 -2.44 9.09
N THR A 51 -4.00 -3.14 9.24
CA THR A 51 -4.12 -4.25 10.19
C THR A 51 -3.17 -5.39 9.81
N GLY A 52 -3.10 -5.73 8.52
CA GLY A 52 -2.18 -6.73 8.00
C GLY A 52 -0.70 -6.38 8.25
N ILE A 53 -0.30 -5.13 7.97
CA ILE A 53 1.07 -4.66 8.19
C ILE A 53 1.44 -4.71 9.68
N VAL A 54 0.56 -4.28 10.58
CA VAL A 54 0.81 -4.32 12.02
C VAL A 54 1.03 -5.76 12.50
N LEU A 55 0.18 -6.70 12.09
CA LEU A 55 0.31 -8.12 12.43
C LEU A 55 1.63 -8.71 11.91
N VAL A 56 2.05 -8.36 10.70
CA VAL A 56 3.33 -8.82 10.13
C VAL A 56 4.51 -8.27 10.93
N VAL A 57 4.51 -6.99 11.31
CA VAL A 57 5.58 -6.41 12.13
C VAL A 57 5.64 -7.06 13.51
N VAL A 58 4.50 -7.20 14.19
CA VAL A 58 4.44 -7.88 15.50
C VAL A 58 4.91 -9.33 15.38
N GLY A 59 4.45 -10.05 14.36
CA GLY A 59 4.88 -11.41 14.06
C GLY A 59 6.39 -11.50 13.80
N ALA A 60 6.97 -10.55 13.08
CA ALA A 60 8.42 -10.50 12.84
C ALA A 60 9.22 -10.28 14.13
N VAL A 61 8.76 -9.39 15.01
CA VAL A 61 9.39 -9.16 16.32
C VAL A 61 9.30 -10.42 17.20
N LEU A 62 8.12 -11.04 17.27
CA LEU A 62 7.94 -12.28 18.03
C LEU A 62 8.81 -13.41 17.46
N ALA A 63 8.86 -13.56 16.14
CA ALA A 63 9.73 -14.54 15.49
C ALA A 63 11.21 -14.30 15.84
N LEU A 64 11.67 -13.04 15.90
CA LEU A 64 13.03 -12.72 16.30
C LEU A 64 13.31 -13.13 17.75
N VAL A 65 12.42 -12.79 18.69
CA VAL A 65 12.54 -13.17 20.11
C VAL A 65 12.52 -14.68 20.30
N THR A 66 11.60 -15.39 19.65
CA THR A 66 11.55 -16.85 19.72
C THR A 66 12.80 -17.48 19.13
N THR A 67 13.31 -16.96 18.02
CA THR A 67 14.54 -17.45 17.37
C THR A 67 15.75 -17.29 18.30
N THR A 68 15.91 -16.14 18.97
CA THR A 68 17.02 -15.93 19.92
C THR A 68 16.91 -16.82 21.15
N LEU A 69 15.69 -17.05 21.68
CA LEU A 69 15.47 -17.98 22.79
C LEU A 69 15.80 -19.42 22.42
N ILE A 70 15.40 -19.89 21.24
CA ILE A 70 15.74 -21.24 20.76
C ILE A 70 17.24 -21.38 20.55
N ALA A 71 17.90 -20.38 19.97
CA ALA A 71 19.35 -20.39 19.79
C ALA A 71 20.07 -20.46 21.15
N ALA A 72 19.67 -19.62 22.11
CA ALA A 72 20.24 -19.63 23.47
C ALA A 72 20.01 -20.98 24.17
N ALA A 73 18.80 -21.52 24.10
CA ALA A 73 18.48 -22.84 24.65
C ALA A 73 19.34 -23.94 24.04
N GLY A 74 19.54 -23.90 22.71
CA GLY A 74 20.43 -24.83 22.01
C GLY A 74 21.88 -24.71 22.49
N VAL A 75 22.41 -23.50 22.64
CA VAL A 75 23.78 -23.28 23.15
C VAL A 75 23.92 -23.82 24.57
N VAL A 76 22.97 -23.52 25.46
CA VAL A 76 22.98 -24.02 26.85
C VAL A 76 22.89 -25.54 26.88
N ALA A 77 22.05 -26.15 26.05
CA ALA A 77 21.92 -27.60 25.97
C ALA A 77 23.21 -28.28 25.49
N LEU A 78 23.84 -27.77 24.41
CA LEU A 78 25.12 -28.31 23.93
C LEU A 78 26.28 -28.04 24.91
N ALA A 79 26.23 -26.93 25.65
CA ALA A 79 27.26 -26.61 26.65
C ALA A 79 27.31 -27.63 27.81
N LEU A 80 26.29 -28.49 27.97
CA LEU A 80 26.33 -29.61 28.93
C LEU A 80 27.33 -30.70 28.53
N VAL A 81 27.69 -30.80 27.24
CA VAL A 81 28.55 -31.87 26.70
C VAL A 81 29.79 -31.35 25.96
N LEU A 82 29.79 -30.07 25.57
CA LEU A 82 30.87 -29.41 24.83
C LEU A 82 31.26 -28.08 25.50
N PRO A 83 32.49 -27.59 25.29
CA PRO A 83 32.86 -26.23 25.69
C PRO A 83 31.94 -25.16 25.07
N LEU A 84 31.73 -24.06 25.79
CA LEU A 84 30.80 -22.99 25.37
C LEU A 84 31.10 -22.43 23.97
N TRP A 85 32.38 -22.27 23.62
CA TRP A 85 32.78 -21.75 22.32
C TRP A 85 32.37 -22.68 21.16
N SER A 86 32.55 -23.99 21.31
CA SER A 86 32.19 -24.95 20.25
C SER A 86 30.68 -25.15 20.16
N ALA A 87 29.97 -25.17 21.29
CA ALA A 87 28.50 -25.16 21.32
C ALA A 87 27.93 -23.96 20.55
N THR A 88 28.50 -22.77 20.77
CA THR A 88 28.08 -21.54 20.09
C THR A 88 28.30 -21.61 18.58
N LEU A 89 29.46 -22.12 18.13
CA LEU A 89 29.76 -22.29 16.69
C LEU A 89 28.84 -23.29 16.01
N VAL A 90 28.52 -24.42 16.66
CA VAL A 90 27.63 -25.44 16.12
C VAL A 90 26.22 -24.89 15.95
N VAL A 91 25.67 -24.26 16.99
CA VAL A 91 24.33 -23.66 16.91
C VAL A 91 24.28 -22.55 15.88
N PHE A 92 25.31 -21.68 15.84
CA PHE A 92 25.43 -20.65 14.81
C PHE A 92 25.43 -21.23 13.39
N ALA A 93 26.21 -22.28 13.14
CA ALA A 93 26.27 -22.93 11.83
C ALA A 93 24.89 -23.48 11.40
N VAL A 94 24.16 -24.12 12.32
CA VAL A 94 22.80 -24.62 12.05
C VAL A 94 21.86 -23.47 11.68
N PHE A 95 21.82 -22.40 12.48
CA PHE A 95 20.97 -21.24 12.19
C PHE A 95 21.38 -20.50 10.91
N ALA A 96 22.68 -20.44 10.59
CA ALA A 96 23.18 -19.84 9.35
C ALA A 96 22.69 -20.60 8.12
N VAL A 97 22.71 -21.94 8.15
CA VAL A 97 22.17 -22.77 7.06
C VAL A 97 20.67 -22.55 6.89
N VAL A 98 19.90 -22.61 7.98
CA VAL A 98 18.44 -22.38 7.93
C VAL A 98 18.13 -20.98 7.39
N THR A 99 18.83 -19.96 7.87
CA THR A 99 18.66 -18.57 7.42
C THR A 99 18.97 -18.43 5.93
N ALA A 100 20.06 -19.04 5.45
CA ALA A 100 20.41 -19.03 4.03
C ALA A 100 19.31 -19.67 3.16
N LEU A 101 18.72 -20.78 3.60
CA LEU A 101 17.62 -21.44 2.89
C LEU A 101 16.35 -20.57 2.86
N VAL A 102 15.95 -20.00 3.99
CA VAL A 102 14.77 -19.12 4.09
C VAL A 102 14.95 -17.88 3.23
N LEU A 103 16.10 -17.20 3.30
CA LEU A 103 16.40 -16.04 2.47
C LEU A 103 16.40 -16.40 0.98
N ALA A 104 17.02 -17.52 0.60
CA ALA A 104 17.01 -17.98 -0.79
C ALA A 104 15.59 -18.29 -1.29
N ALA A 105 14.74 -18.91 -0.46
CA ALA A 105 13.33 -19.14 -0.80
C ALA A 105 12.54 -17.83 -0.93
N GLY A 106 12.71 -16.90 0.01
CA GLY A 106 12.08 -15.58 -0.03
C GLY A 106 12.48 -14.78 -1.28
N LEU A 107 13.79 -14.69 -1.57
CA LEU A 107 14.30 -14.02 -2.76
C LEU A 107 13.77 -14.65 -4.06
N ARG A 108 13.63 -15.98 -4.11
CA ARG A 108 13.00 -16.66 -5.26
C ARG A 108 11.51 -16.35 -5.37
N GLY A 109 10.80 -16.21 -4.25
CA GLY A 109 9.41 -15.79 -4.20
C GLY A 109 9.21 -14.38 -4.74
N LEU A 110 10.03 -13.42 -4.28
CA LEU A 110 9.99 -12.04 -4.77
C LEU A 110 10.27 -11.96 -6.29
N LYS A 111 11.24 -12.75 -6.77
CA LYS A 111 11.57 -12.82 -8.21
C LYS A 111 10.46 -13.45 -9.07
N ARG A 112 9.55 -14.24 -8.48
CA ARG A 112 8.46 -14.93 -9.21
C ARG A 112 7.18 -14.11 -9.34
N GLY A 113 7.17 -12.87 -8.84
CA GLY A 113 6.15 -11.89 -9.17
C GLY A 113 5.01 -11.87 -8.15
N VAL A 114 4.96 -10.78 -7.39
CA VAL A 114 3.69 -10.21 -6.97
C VAL A 114 3.18 -9.46 -8.20
N PRO A 115 2.10 -9.88 -8.87
CA PRO A 115 1.52 -9.09 -9.94
C PRO A 115 1.08 -7.76 -9.31
N PRO A 116 1.65 -6.61 -9.70
CA PRO A 116 1.03 -5.35 -9.35
C PRO A 116 -0.32 -5.32 -10.07
N VAL A 117 -1.34 -4.83 -9.38
CA VAL A 117 -2.75 -4.64 -9.77
C VAL A 117 -3.68 -5.88 -9.85
N PRO A 118 -4.75 -5.91 -9.01
CA PRO A 118 -5.89 -6.81 -9.14
C PRO A 118 -6.53 -6.74 -10.52
N ARG A 119 -6.82 -7.91 -11.10
CA ARG A 119 -7.48 -8.06 -12.41
C ARG A 119 -8.98 -7.74 -12.39
N ASP A 120 -9.53 -7.33 -11.25
CA ASP A 120 -10.96 -7.17 -11.08
C ASP A 120 -11.51 -5.93 -11.80
N THR A 121 -10.67 -4.93 -12.08
CA THR A 121 -11.06 -3.75 -12.87
C THR A 121 -11.36 -4.08 -14.34
N VAL A 122 -10.89 -5.22 -14.87
CA VAL A 122 -11.14 -5.60 -16.27
C VAL A 122 -12.48 -6.33 -16.43
N ARG A 123 -13.03 -6.93 -15.36
CA ARG A 123 -14.28 -7.70 -15.45
C ARG A 123 -15.54 -6.84 -15.44
N ASP A 124 -15.51 -5.67 -14.80
CA ASP A 124 -16.70 -4.81 -14.73
C ASP A 124 -16.97 -4.01 -16.02
N LEU A 125 -15.97 -3.85 -16.90
CA LEU A 125 -16.14 -3.19 -18.20
C LEU A 125 -16.73 -4.12 -19.27
N THR A 126 -16.81 -5.42 -19.04
CA THR A 126 -17.37 -6.39 -20.01
C THR A 126 -18.81 -6.81 -19.67
N ARG A 127 -19.34 -6.42 -18.49
CA ARG A 127 -20.70 -6.82 -18.05
C ARG A 127 -21.78 -5.77 -18.36
N ARG A 128 -21.42 -4.71 -19.07
CA ARG A 128 -22.31 -3.58 -19.37
C ARG A 128 -22.56 -3.46 -20.87
N ASP A 129 -22.91 -4.58 -21.50
CA ASP A 129 -23.61 -4.64 -22.78
C ASP A 129 -24.87 -5.50 -22.61
#